data_AF-A0A329M139-F1
#
_entry.id   AF-A0A329M139-F1
#
_cell.length_a   1.000
_cell.length_b   1.000
_cell.length_c   1.000
_cell.angle_alpha   90.00
_cell.angle_beta   90.00
_cell.angle_gamma   90.00
#
_symmetry.space_group_name_H-M   'P 1'
#
loop_
_entity.id
_entity.type
_entity.pdbx_description
1 polymer ?
#
loop_
_entity_poly.entity_id
_entity_poly.type
_entity_poly.pdbx_seq_one_letter_code
_entity_poly.pdbx_strand_id
1 'polypeptide(L)'
;MAAPALSPDCLGWVRGAGYAWSTDDSTDTLVLRSQMGPPTTRYLIRQVRDRLRLIQADDDAEERTLLYAADREVLERFLYGVFGDDIRDELGLPYLELPWAADDLAAGFTLGEMERGYRTLRRGGVPVAAAPDPTLSLLALVPLSHFLGFTAAALKTAFFAEDGAPLLTGGAYSAGDRAGRRSPPT
;
A
#
# COMPACT_ATOMS: atom_id res chain seq x y z
N MET A 1 -8.72 22.35 1.63
CA MET A 1 -7.34 21.94 1.25
C MET A 1 -7.53 20.95 0.13
N ALA A 2 -7.04 21.15 -1.09
CA ALA A 2 -7.42 20.27 -2.20
C ALA A 2 -7.23 18.77 -1.92
N ALA A 3 -8.12 17.94 -2.46
CA ALA A 3 -8.05 16.50 -2.31
C ALA A 3 -6.69 15.94 -2.79
N PRO A 4 -6.16 14.91 -2.12
CA PRO A 4 -4.92 14.27 -2.54
C PRO A 4 -5.03 13.70 -3.96
N ALA A 5 -3.95 13.84 -4.73
CA ALA A 5 -3.87 13.29 -6.09
C ALA A 5 -2.84 12.17 -6.15
N LEU A 6 -3.26 10.99 -6.63
CA LEU A 6 -2.38 9.87 -6.97
C LEU A 6 -1.73 10.09 -8.34
N SER A 7 -0.61 9.42 -8.57
CA SER A 7 0.08 9.42 -9.85
C SER A 7 -0.77 8.73 -10.93
N PRO A 8 -0.63 9.11 -12.21
CA PRO A 8 -1.33 8.43 -13.31
C PRO A 8 -1.03 6.93 -13.37
N ASP A 9 0.20 6.53 -13.00
CA ASP A 9 0.60 5.11 -12.99
C ASP A 9 -0.14 4.30 -11.91
N CYS A 10 -0.33 4.89 -10.73
CA CYS A 10 -1.11 4.29 -9.65
C CYS A 10 -2.61 4.26 -10.01
N LEU A 11 -3.16 5.36 -10.55
CA LEU A 11 -4.56 5.38 -11.02
C LEU A 11 -4.83 4.36 -12.13
N GLY A 12 -3.86 4.11 -13.01
CA GLY A 12 -3.93 3.02 -14.00
C GLY A 12 -4.02 1.64 -13.35
N TRP A 13 -3.28 1.41 -12.25
CA TRP A 13 -3.35 0.18 -11.47
C TRP A 13 -4.70 0.01 -10.76
N VAL A 14 -5.18 1.07 -10.10
CA VAL A 14 -6.52 1.14 -9.48
C VAL A 14 -7.61 0.78 -10.48
N ARG A 15 -7.53 1.33 -11.70
CA ARG A 15 -8.47 0.97 -12.77
C ARG A 15 -8.37 -0.49 -13.18
N GLY A 16 -7.16 -1.02 -13.29
CA GLY A 16 -6.90 -2.42 -13.62
C GLY A 16 -7.52 -3.39 -12.61
N ALA A 17 -7.62 -2.98 -11.34
CA ALA A 17 -8.30 -3.71 -10.28
C ALA A 17 -9.83 -3.53 -10.27
N GLY A 18 -10.41 -2.88 -11.28
CA GLY A 18 -11.86 -2.68 -11.37
C GLY A 18 -12.40 -1.50 -10.55
N TYR A 19 -11.57 -0.55 -10.14
CA TYR A 19 -12.02 0.64 -9.40
C TYR A 19 -12.08 1.88 -10.29
N ALA A 20 -13.10 2.71 -10.07
CA ALA A 20 -13.11 4.09 -10.56
C ALA A 20 -12.73 5.05 -9.43
N TRP A 21 -12.33 6.28 -9.77
CA TRP A 21 -12.05 7.31 -8.77
C TRP A 21 -12.83 8.58 -9.04
N SER A 22 -13.16 9.29 -7.96
CA SER A 22 -13.76 10.62 -7.99
C SER A 22 -13.19 11.47 -6.85
N THR A 23 -13.33 12.78 -6.97
CA THR A 23 -13.06 13.70 -5.86
C THR A 23 -14.37 14.17 -5.26
N ASP A 24 -14.48 14.12 -3.94
CA ASP A 24 -15.53 14.82 -3.20
C ASP A 24 -14.98 16.17 -2.75
N ASP A 25 -15.32 17.22 -3.48
CA ASP A 25 -14.87 18.60 -3.24
C ASP A 25 -15.41 19.17 -1.92
N SER A 26 -16.51 18.61 -1.37
CA SER A 26 -17.08 19.08 -0.11
C SER A 26 -16.27 18.63 1.10
N THR A 27 -15.59 17.49 0.98
CA THR A 27 -14.78 16.87 2.03
C THR A 27 -13.29 16.80 1.70
N ASP A 28 -12.88 17.35 0.55
CA ASP A 28 -11.52 17.27 0.02
C ASP A 28 -10.98 15.81 0.01
N THR A 29 -11.83 14.86 -0.38
CA THR A 29 -11.54 13.41 -0.33
C THR A 29 -11.37 12.84 -1.73
N LEU A 30 -10.27 12.11 -1.97
CA LEU A 30 -10.18 11.21 -3.12
C LEU A 30 -10.85 9.88 -2.77
N VAL A 31 -11.83 9.48 -3.57
CA VAL A 31 -12.59 8.25 -3.39
C VAL A 31 -12.23 7.27 -4.49
N LEU A 32 -11.78 6.08 -4.14
CA LEU A 32 -11.65 4.94 -5.06
C LEU A 32 -12.81 3.99 -4.77
N ARG A 33 -13.63 3.68 -5.78
CA ARG A 33 -14.86 2.89 -5.63
C ARG A 33 -14.81 1.68 -6.54
N SER A 34 -15.02 0.49 -5.98
CA SER A 34 -15.13 -0.74 -6.77
C SER A 34 -16.29 -0.62 -7.76
N GLN A 35 -16.08 -1.09 -8.99
CA GLN A 35 -17.12 -1.22 -10.02
C GLN A 35 -17.62 -2.66 -10.13
N MET A 36 -17.07 -3.56 -9.33
CA MET A 36 -17.55 -4.93 -9.21
C MET A 36 -18.79 -4.94 -8.31
N GLY A 37 -19.69 -5.91 -8.54
CA GLY A 37 -21.01 -5.97 -7.91
C GLY A 37 -21.01 -5.83 -6.38
N PRO A 38 -22.16 -5.54 -5.76
CA PRO A 38 -22.24 -5.24 -4.32
C PRO A 38 -21.76 -6.42 -3.44
N PRO A 39 -21.24 -6.15 -2.23
CA PRO A 39 -21.10 -4.83 -1.60
C PRO A 39 -19.98 -3.99 -2.23
N THR A 40 -20.19 -2.67 -2.34
CA THR A 40 -19.22 -1.81 -3.02
C THR A 40 -18.17 -1.28 -2.03
N THR A 41 -17.00 -1.91 -2.02
CA THR A 41 -15.82 -1.41 -1.31
C THR A 41 -15.42 -0.03 -1.81
N ARG A 42 -15.19 0.90 -0.87
CA ARG A 42 -14.64 2.23 -1.14
C ARG A 42 -13.38 2.48 -0.32
N TYR A 43 -12.36 3.04 -0.96
CA TYR A 43 -11.19 3.58 -0.31
C TYR A 43 -11.24 5.11 -0.33
N LEU A 44 -11.18 5.74 0.85
CA LEU A 44 -11.19 7.18 1.03
C LEU A 44 -9.78 7.66 1.41
N ILE A 45 -9.24 8.60 0.65
CA ILE A 45 -7.91 9.17 0.88
C ILE A 45 -8.07 10.65 1.23
N ARG A 46 -7.60 11.03 2.42
CA ARG A 46 -7.72 12.39 2.97
C ARG A 46 -6.37 12.93 3.43
N GLN A 47 -6.14 14.22 3.25
CA GLN A 47 -5.02 14.92 3.89
C GLN A 47 -5.37 15.20 5.35
N VAL A 48 -4.55 14.70 6.28
CA VAL A 48 -4.67 14.96 7.73
C VAL A 48 -3.35 15.54 8.22
N ARG A 49 -3.33 16.86 8.45
CA ARG A 49 -2.11 17.62 8.74
C ARG A 49 -1.06 17.40 7.64
N ASP A 50 0.07 16.81 7.96
CA ASP A 50 1.21 16.52 7.10
C ASP A 50 1.16 15.10 6.50
N ARG A 51 0.09 14.33 6.72
CA ARG A 51 -0.01 12.92 6.31
C ARG A 51 -1.23 12.63 5.45
N LEU A 52 -1.16 11.55 4.70
CA LEU A 52 -2.30 10.98 4.00
C LEU A 52 -2.92 9.87 4.83
N ARG A 53 -4.23 9.92 5.05
CA ARG A 53 -4.99 8.87 5.71
C ARG A 53 -5.77 8.08 4.67
N LEU A 54 -5.59 6.76 4.67
CA LEU A 54 -6.37 5.80 3.89
C LEU A 54 -7.40 5.13 4.79
N ILE A 55 -8.65 5.12 4.34
CA ILE A 55 -9.79 4.53 5.02
C ILE A 55 -10.46 3.57 4.04
N GLN A 56 -10.87 2.40 4.51
CA GLN A 56 -11.79 1.51 3.81
C GLN A 56 -13.21 1.71 4.37
N ALA A 57 -14.19 1.79 3.47
CA ALA A 57 -15.59 1.94 3.79
C ALA A 57 -16.38 0.99 2.90
N ASP A 58 -16.97 -0.04 3.49
CA ASP A 58 -17.85 -0.98 2.81
C ASP A 58 -19.31 -0.62 3.17
N ASP A 59 -20.27 -0.88 2.28
CA ASP A 59 -21.64 -0.35 2.43
C ASP A 59 -22.34 -0.77 3.74
N ASP A 60 -21.98 -1.94 4.29
CA ASP A 60 -22.54 -2.50 5.52
C ASP A 60 -21.53 -2.53 6.69
N ALA A 61 -20.36 -1.90 6.55
CA ALA A 61 -19.32 -1.91 7.57
C ALA A 61 -18.95 -0.50 8.06
N GLU A 62 -18.49 -0.42 9.31
CA GLU A 62 -17.90 0.81 9.81
C GLU A 62 -16.64 1.20 9.02
N GLU A 63 -16.43 2.49 8.81
CA GLU A 63 -15.19 3.01 8.21
C GLU A 63 -13.96 2.58 9.02
N ARG A 64 -13.04 1.87 8.37
CA ARG A 64 -11.80 1.39 8.99
C ARG A 64 -10.61 2.15 8.45
N THR A 65 -9.80 2.69 9.36
CA THR A 65 -8.52 3.28 8.94
C THR A 65 -7.54 2.17 8.63
N LEU A 66 -6.93 2.19 7.44
CA LEU A 66 -5.93 1.20 7.07
C LEU A 66 -4.51 1.72 7.32
N LEU A 67 -4.25 2.97 6.94
CA LEU A 67 -2.90 3.52 6.94
C LEU A 67 -2.90 5.04 7.12
N TYR A 68 -1.95 5.55 7.87
CA TYR A 68 -1.42 6.90 7.71
C TYR A 68 -0.07 6.82 6.99
N ALA A 69 0.06 7.45 5.84
CA ALA A 69 1.30 7.54 5.08
C ALA A 69 1.91 8.94 5.22
N ALA A 70 3.24 9.01 5.32
CA ALA A 70 3.96 10.28 5.40
C ALA A 70 3.84 11.12 4.13
N ASP A 71 3.75 10.48 2.98
CA ASP A 71 3.63 11.13 1.69
C ASP A 71 2.89 10.25 0.67
N ARG A 72 2.69 10.81 -0.52
CA ARG A 72 2.03 10.12 -1.65
C ARG A 72 2.80 8.88 -2.08
N GLU A 73 4.13 8.90 -2.09
CA GLU A 73 4.92 7.76 -2.55
C GLU A 73 4.65 6.56 -1.64
N VAL A 74 4.70 6.75 -0.32
CA VAL A 74 4.42 5.69 0.66
C VAL A 74 3.00 5.15 0.50
N LEU A 75 2.01 6.03 0.33
CA LEU A 75 0.63 5.61 0.10
C LEU A 75 0.51 4.78 -1.19
N GLU A 76 1.09 5.23 -2.30
CA GLU A 76 1.00 4.50 -3.57
C GLU A 76 1.66 3.12 -3.48
N ARG A 77 2.79 2.96 -2.78
CA ARG A 77 3.41 1.64 -2.56
C ARG A 77 2.48 0.70 -1.81
N PHE A 78 1.75 1.20 -0.83
CA PHE A 78 0.72 0.42 -0.13
C PHE A 78 -0.42 0.03 -1.06
N LEU A 79 -0.92 0.98 -1.88
CA LEU A 79 -2.02 0.73 -2.82
C LEU A 79 -1.67 -0.26 -3.93
N TYR A 80 -0.41 -0.36 -4.36
CA TYR A 80 -0.01 -1.43 -5.30
C TYR A 80 -0.23 -2.82 -4.71
N GLY A 81 -0.04 -2.99 -3.39
CA GLY A 81 -0.36 -4.23 -2.69
C GLY A 81 -1.85 -4.50 -2.62
N VAL A 82 -2.61 -3.54 -2.07
CA VAL A 82 -4.06 -3.65 -1.92
C VAL A 82 -4.76 -4.03 -3.23
N PHE A 83 -4.49 -3.27 -4.30
CA PHE A 83 -5.11 -3.54 -5.60
C PHE A 83 -4.43 -4.67 -6.37
N GLY A 84 -3.22 -5.04 -5.97
CA GLY A 84 -2.54 -6.21 -6.51
C GLY A 84 -3.25 -7.50 -6.11
N ASP A 85 -3.70 -7.60 -4.86
CA ASP A 85 -4.50 -8.74 -4.39
C ASP A 85 -5.83 -8.84 -5.13
N ASP A 86 -6.56 -7.72 -5.31
CA ASP A 86 -7.80 -7.68 -6.09
C ASP A 86 -7.59 -8.13 -7.55
N ILE A 87 -6.48 -7.71 -8.19
CA ILE A 87 -6.13 -8.14 -9.55
C ILE A 87 -5.83 -9.64 -9.60
N ARG A 88 -5.15 -10.19 -8.59
CA ARG A 88 -4.86 -11.62 -8.54
C ARG A 88 -6.12 -12.44 -8.39
N ASP A 89 -7.06 -11.99 -7.55
CA ASP A 89 -8.37 -12.63 -7.38
C ASP A 89 -9.15 -12.70 -8.70
N GLU A 90 -9.24 -11.56 -9.41
CA GLU A 90 -9.91 -11.47 -10.72
C GLU A 90 -9.26 -12.37 -11.78
N LEU A 91 -7.93 -12.51 -11.75
CA LEU A 91 -7.18 -13.36 -12.67
C LEU A 91 -7.14 -14.84 -12.25
N GLY A 92 -7.68 -15.20 -11.08
CA GLY A 92 -7.61 -16.55 -10.52
C GLY A 92 -6.19 -16.98 -10.15
N LEU A 93 -5.30 -16.03 -9.87
CA LEU A 93 -3.95 -16.31 -9.39
C LEU A 93 -3.98 -16.58 -7.87
N PRO A 94 -3.15 -17.51 -7.34
CA PRO A 94 -3.03 -17.71 -5.90
C PRO A 94 -2.65 -16.41 -5.19
N TYR A 95 -3.14 -16.12 -3.99
CA TYR A 95 -2.64 -14.98 -3.22
C TYR A 95 -1.14 -15.11 -2.92
N LEU A 96 -0.45 -13.97 -2.86
CA LEU A 96 0.95 -13.98 -2.43
C LEU A 96 0.99 -14.14 -0.92
N GLU A 97 1.61 -15.22 -0.45
CA GLU A 97 1.88 -15.43 0.97
C GLU A 97 3.03 -14.51 1.41
N LEU A 98 2.67 -13.27 1.73
CA LEU A 98 3.62 -12.22 2.13
C LEU A 98 4.00 -12.39 3.61
N PRO A 99 5.29 -12.66 3.95
CA PRO A 99 5.71 -12.69 5.34
C PRO A 99 5.42 -11.36 6.04
N TRP A 100 4.95 -11.43 7.27
CA TRP A 100 4.51 -10.26 8.03
C TRP A 100 4.97 -10.27 9.49
N ALA A 101 5.79 -11.24 9.89
CA ALA A 101 6.32 -11.26 11.24
C ALA A 101 7.22 -10.03 11.45
N ALA A 102 7.35 -9.58 12.71
CA ALA A 102 8.20 -8.43 13.01
C ALA A 102 9.67 -8.65 12.59
N ASP A 103 10.12 -9.91 12.60
CA ASP A 103 11.47 -10.31 12.17
C ASP A 103 11.65 -10.34 10.65
N ASP A 104 10.55 -10.33 9.88
CA ASP A 104 10.57 -10.26 8.41
C ASP A 104 10.73 -8.82 7.90
N LEU A 105 10.92 -7.84 8.78
CA LEU A 105 10.98 -6.43 8.42
C LEU A 105 12.16 -6.12 7.48
N ALA A 106 11.92 -5.28 6.47
CA ALA A 106 12.96 -4.87 5.55
C ALA A 106 14.12 -4.14 6.26
N ALA A 107 15.35 -4.39 5.80
CA ALA A 107 16.54 -3.75 6.34
C ALA A 107 16.45 -2.21 6.29
N GLY A 108 16.88 -1.55 7.37
CA GLY A 108 16.84 -0.09 7.51
C GLY A 108 15.48 0.47 7.96
N PHE A 109 14.50 -0.40 8.19
CA PHE A 109 13.24 -0.05 8.83
C PHE A 109 13.21 -0.52 10.28
N THR A 110 12.37 0.13 11.08
CA THR A 110 12.02 -0.30 12.43
C THR A 110 10.53 -0.11 12.68
N LEU A 111 9.96 -0.98 13.51
CA LEU A 111 8.61 -0.83 14.04
C LEU A 111 8.69 -0.21 15.44
N GLY A 112 7.80 0.76 15.71
CA GLY A 112 7.54 1.22 17.06
C GLY A 112 6.62 0.26 17.81
N GLU A 113 6.47 0.52 19.10
CA GLU A 113 5.41 -0.07 19.92
C GLU A 113 4.02 0.43 19.49
N MET A 114 2.99 -0.22 20.03
CA MET A 114 1.62 0.27 19.90
C MET A 114 1.42 1.52 20.77
N GLU A 115 1.16 2.66 20.14
CA GLU A 115 0.90 3.92 20.80
C GLU A 115 -0.46 4.47 20.36
N ARG A 116 -1.37 4.71 21.30
CA ARG A 116 -2.73 5.23 21.03
C ARG A 116 -3.50 4.43 19.98
N GLY A 117 -3.27 3.12 19.94
CA GLY A 117 -3.92 2.20 19.00
C GLY A 117 -3.21 2.03 17.66
N TYR A 118 -2.03 2.64 17.46
CA TYR A 118 -1.29 2.58 16.20
C TYR A 118 0.14 2.08 16.39
N ARG A 119 0.61 1.27 15.44
CA ARG A 119 2.04 0.96 15.25
C ARG A 119 2.62 1.90 14.22
N THR A 120 3.85 2.35 14.42
CA THR A 120 4.54 3.24 13.47
C THR A 120 5.71 2.52 12.81
N LEU A 121 5.77 2.56 11.47
CA LEU A 121 6.91 2.17 10.66
C LEU A 121 7.85 3.37 10.48
N ARG A 122 9.13 3.18 10.76
CA ARG A 122 10.19 4.18 10.59
C ARG A 122 11.24 3.70 9.60
N ARG A 123 11.80 4.62 8.82
CA ARG A 123 12.94 4.40 7.91
C ARG A 123 14.09 5.28 8.37
N GLY A 124 15.20 4.69 8.80
CA GLY A 124 16.32 5.45 9.39
C GLY A 124 15.90 6.36 10.55
N GLY A 125 14.95 5.91 11.38
CA GLY A 125 14.40 6.67 12.50
C GLY A 125 13.25 7.63 12.16
N VAL A 126 12.99 7.91 10.89
CA VAL A 126 11.93 8.84 10.46
C VAL A 126 10.59 8.10 10.25
N PRO A 127 9.48 8.52 10.87
CA PRO A 127 8.15 7.89 10.67
C PRO A 127 7.62 8.04 9.24
N VAL A 128 7.47 6.91 8.54
CA VAL A 128 6.99 6.87 7.15
C VAL A 128 5.55 6.38 7.04
N ALA A 129 5.10 5.51 7.94
CA ALA A 129 3.72 5.05 7.95
C ALA A 129 3.26 4.66 9.37
N ALA A 130 1.95 4.61 9.59
CA ALA A 130 1.36 4.05 10.80
C ALA A 130 0.06 3.32 10.47
N ALA A 131 -0.18 2.19 11.13
CA ALA A 131 -1.37 1.36 10.93
C ALA A 131 -1.98 1.01 12.29
N PRO A 132 -3.32 0.89 12.40
CA PRO A 132 -3.98 0.53 13.64
C PRO A 132 -3.90 -0.98 13.89
N ASP A 133 -4.33 -1.37 15.09
CA ASP A 133 -4.47 -2.76 15.55
C ASP A 133 -3.13 -3.53 15.68
N PRO A 134 -2.92 -4.34 16.74
CA PRO A 134 -1.65 -5.04 16.94
C PRO A 134 -1.24 -5.98 15.80
N THR A 135 -2.21 -6.68 15.19
CA THR A 135 -1.99 -7.70 14.15
C THR A 135 -2.10 -7.11 12.75
N LEU A 136 -3.17 -6.35 12.48
CA LEU A 136 -3.37 -5.73 11.16
C LEU A 136 -2.25 -4.73 10.86
N SER A 137 -1.68 -4.08 11.88
CA SER A 137 -0.50 -3.23 11.66
C SER A 137 0.73 -3.99 11.18
N LEU A 138 0.94 -5.25 11.58
CA LEU A 138 2.06 -6.05 11.07
C LEU A 138 1.80 -6.47 9.62
N LEU A 139 0.59 -6.96 9.33
CA LEU A 139 0.13 -7.31 7.97
C LEU A 139 0.22 -6.12 7.00
N ALA A 140 0.02 -4.89 7.47
CA ALA A 140 0.15 -3.70 6.65
C ALA A 140 1.60 -3.20 6.53
N LEU A 141 2.32 -3.09 7.66
CA LEU A 141 3.59 -2.36 7.71
C LEU A 141 4.80 -3.19 7.29
N VAL A 142 4.80 -4.50 7.54
CA VAL A 142 5.93 -5.36 7.17
C VAL A 142 6.02 -5.50 5.64
N PRO A 143 4.95 -5.88 4.90
CA PRO A 143 4.99 -5.85 3.43
C PRO A 143 5.30 -4.48 2.85
N LEU A 144 4.70 -3.41 3.42
CA LEU A 144 4.98 -2.04 2.98
C LEU A 144 6.47 -1.68 3.09
N SER A 145 7.16 -2.14 4.14
CA SER A 145 8.61 -1.90 4.30
C SER A 145 9.41 -2.46 3.12
N HIS A 146 9.01 -3.61 2.58
CA HIS A 146 9.61 -4.21 1.39
C HIS A 146 9.16 -3.51 0.12
N PHE A 147 7.88 -3.18 -0.04
CA PHE A 147 7.38 -2.47 -1.22
C PHE A 147 8.09 -1.14 -1.46
N LEU A 148 8.46 -0.44 -0.38
CA LEU A 148 9.25 0.79 -0.45
C LEU A 148 10.68 0.59 -0.99
N GLY A 149 11.15 -0.65 -1.07
CA GLY A 149 12.41 -1.07 -1.69
C GLY A 149 12.31 -1.35 -3.19
N PHE A 150 11.09 -1.50 -3.75
CA PHE A 150 10.86 -1.81 -5.15
C PHE A 150 10.32 -0.62 -5.94
N THR A 151 10.51 -0.67 -7.26
CA THR A 151 9.82 0.24 -8.17
C THR A 151 8.35 -0.18 -8.34
N ALA A 152 7.48 0.77 -8.71
CA ALA A 152 6.08 0.47 -9.05
C ALA A 152 5.98 -0.61 -10.14
N ALA A 153 6.84 -0.54 -11.16
CA ALA A 153 6.88 -1.54 -12.23
C ALA A 153 7.22 -2.95 -11.69
N ALA A 154 8.23 -3.06 -10.83
CA ALA A 154 8.60 -4.34 -10.22
C ALA A 154 7.49 -4.91 -9.33
N LEU A 155 6.77 -4.07 -8.59
CA LEU A 155 5.60 -4.51 -7.82
C LEU A 155 4.49 -5.01 -8.74
N LYS A 156 4.13 -4.28 -9.81
CA LYS A 156 3.14 -4.74 -10.79
C LYS A 156 3.53 -6.09 -11.38
N THR A 157 4.82 -6.26 -11.76
CA THR A 157 5.35 -7.54 -12.24
C THR A 157 5.16 -8.65 -11.22
N ALA A 158 5.48 -8.40 -9.94
CA ALA A 158 5.29 -9.37 -8.87
C ALA A 158 3.83 -9.81 -8.71
N PHE A 159 2.88 -8.86 -8.74
CA PHE A 159 1.46 -9.20 -8.60
C PHE A 159 0.89 -9.95 -9.80
N PHE A 160 1.53 -9.90 -10.98
CA PHE A 160 1.16 -10.75 -12.12
C PHE A 160 1.90 -12.10 -12.17
N ALA A 161 3.03 -12.23 -11.47
CA ALA A 161 3.79 -13.47 -11.42
C ALA A 161 3.13 -14.46 -10.46
N GLU A 162 2.94 -15.72 -10.88
CA GLU A 162 2.30 -16.75 -10.04
C GLU A 162 3.02 -16.92 -8.71
N ASP A 163 4.35 -16.87 -8.71
CA ASP A 163 5.23 -17.02 -7.54
C ASP A 163 5.60 -15.70 -6.84
N GLY A 164 5.13 -14.56 -7.35
CA GLY A 164 5.42 -13.24 -6.79
C GLY A 164 6.79 -12.66 -7.16
N ALA A 165 7.55 -13.25 -8.09
CA ALA A 165 8.82 -12.67 -8.53
C ALA A 165 8.60 -11.33 -9.27
N PRO A 166 9.41 -10.29 -9.04
CA PRO A 166 10.67 -10.29 -8.30
C PRO A 166 10.53 -9.99 -6.80
N LEU A 167 9.34 -9.67 -6.29
CA LEU A 167 9.14 -9.34 -4.88
C LEU A 167 9.50 -10.51 -3.97
N LEU A 168 9.09 -11.71 -4.35
CA LEU A 168 9.36 -12.94 -3.62
C LEU A 168 10.36 -13.84 -4.36
N THR A 169 11.11 -14.62 -3.59
CA THR A 169 11.94 -15.71 -4.08
C THR A 169 11.90 -16.84 -3.06
N GLY A 170 11.33 -17.98 -3.45
CA GLY A 170 11.17 -19.12 -2.54
C GLY A 170 10.29 -18.83 -1.32
N GLY A 171 9.28 -17.96 -1.47
CA GLY A 171 8.36 -17.58 -0.39
C GLY A 171 8.88 -16.54 0.60
N ALA A 172 10.10 -16.02 0.41
CA ALA A 172 10.66 -14.92 1.20
C ALA A 172 10.82 -13.67 0.33
N TYR A 173 10.84 -12.49 0.96
CA TYR A 173 11.15 -11.24 0.25
C TYR A 173 12.56 -11.27 -0.34
N SER A 174 12.67 -10.85 -1.59
CA SER A 174 13.97 -10.63 -2.23
C SER A 174 14.53 -9.26 -1.85
N ALA A 175 15.84 -9.06 -2.06
CA ALA A 175 16.45 -7.75 -1.86
C ALA A 175 15.91 -6.76 -2.91
N GLY A 176 15.26 -5.69 -2.46
CA GLY A 176 14.62 -4.71 -3.34
C GLY A 176 15.56 -4.08 -4.37
N ASP A 177 15.10 -3.97 -5.62
CA ASP A 177 15.84 -3.34 -6.70
C ASP A 177 15.43 -1.87 -6.88
N ARG A 178 16.22 -0.96 -6.30
CA ARG A 178 16.11 0.50 -6.53
C ARG A 178 16.88 0.97 -7.77
N ALA A 179 17.20 0.11 -8.74
CA ALA A 179 17.95 0.48 -9.95
C ALA A 179 17.20 1.49 -10.86
N GLY A 180 17.24 2.76 -10.44
CA GLY A 180 17.00 3.96 -11.24
C GLY A 180 18.03 5.06 -10.96
N ARG A 181 18.95 4.88 -10.00
CA ARG A 181 20.09 5.79 -9.81
C ARG A 181 21.29 5.25 -10.60
N ARG A 182 21.48 5.80 -11.81
CA ARG A 182 22.73 5.67 -12.56
C ARG A 182 23.90 6.12 -11.67
N SER A 183 24.86 5.24 -11.44
CA SER A 183 26.19 5.64 -10.96
C SER A 183 26.84 6.56 -11.99
N PRO A 184 27.54 7.63 -11.59
CA PRO A 184 28.36 8.39 -12.53
C PRO A 184 29.54 7.52 -13.00
N PRO A 185 29.96 7.62 -14.27
CA PRO A 185 31.19 6.99 -14.70
C PRO A 185 32.36 7.60 -13.94
N THR A 186 33.21 6.72 -13.39
CA THR A 186 34.59 7.03 -12.95
C THR A 186 35.42 7.60 -14.08
#